data_AF-A0A125RE03-F1
#
_entry.id   AF-A0A125RE03-F1
#
_cell.length_a   1.000
_cell.length_b   1.000
_cell.length_c   1.000
_cell.angle_alpha   90.00
_cell.angle_beta   90.00
_cell.angle_gamma   90.00
#
_symmetry.space_group_name_H-M   'P 1'
#
loop_
_entity.id
_entity.type
_entity.pdbx_description
1 polymer ?
#
loop_
_entity_poly.entity_id
_entity_poly.type
_entity_poly.pdbx_seq_one_letter_code
_entity_poly.pdbx_strand_id
1 'polypeptide(L)'
;MELTELDPIPTNEVNLDDSFHSNDEDKSWLPNWFNINHIRKGLLWVQRNSIWPLLFGYAPLHLMNTLVVPLIEPTYAPNDVLTMVRELLPSYSHEVLTYTIGAHVISGVTLSAINLIRSRHKKGRKFIKRIEKEDISHRKFGLIGGLSGYFVGLYKKSPISPQTASGYLLLPFLLYHVRLMKHVPEAVGVDIDFDFVKWFLFNNTESAWTRWFLGILPLTGLIASGTYHMIGGLVQFCRLRSLNTRRIIFNLIIGLNVAGIISLWRLSSVKPMSSHYNKIIQSLFTR
;
A
#
# COMPACT_ATOMS: atom_id res chain seq x y z
N MET A 1 -49.52 31.97 -22.45
CA MET A 1 -49.27 30.68 -21.80
C MET A 1 -49.08 31.00 -20.33
N GLU A 2 -50.15 30.89 -19.54
CA GLU A 2 -50.09 31.12 -18.10
C GLU A 2 -49.48 29.89 -17.42
N LEU A 3 -48.47 30.12 -16.58
CA LEU A 3 -47.87 29.07 -15.77
C LEU A 3 -48.75 28.88 -14.54
N THR A 4 -49.32 27.69 -14.40
CA THR A 4 -50.10 27.29 -13.23
C THR A 4 -49.15 26.95 -12.09
N GLU A 5 -49.27 27.67 -10.97
CA GLU A 5 -48.51 27.41 -9.75
C GLU A 5 -49.06 26.12 -9.09
N LEU A 6 -48.16 25.17 -8.81
CA LEU A 6 -48.52 23.91 -8.15
C LEU A 6 -48.35 24.06 -6.64
N ASP A 7 -49.38 23.71 -5.89
CA ASP A 7 -49.35 23.74 -4.42
C ASP A 7 -48.27 22.81 -3.85
N PRO A 8 -47.51 23.26 -2.84
CA PRO A 8 -46.49 22.44 -2.21
C PRO A 8 -47.14 21.29 -1.43
N ILE A 9 -46.67 20.06 -1.69
CA ILE A 9 -47.07 18.87 -0.96
C ILE A 9 -46.53 18.98 0.49
N PRO A 10 -47.39 18.86 1.53
CA PRO A 10 -46.94 18.93 2.92
C PRO A 10 -46.01 17.77 3.24
N THR A 11 -44.83 18.09 3.80
CA THR A 11 -43.76 17.13 4.15
C THR A 11 -44.08 16.20 5.33
N ASN A 12 -45.32 16.21 5.83
CA ASN A 12 -45.70 15.53 7.07
C ASN A 12 -46.22 14.10 6.84
N GLU A 13 -46.39 13.66 5.59
CA GLU A 13 -46.85 12.30 5.26
C GLU A 13 -45.72 11.36 4.77
N VAL A 14 -44.46 11.79 4.80
CA VAL A 14 -43.33 10.86 4.60
C VAL A 14 -42.96 10.27 5.95
N ASN A 15 -43.70 9.23 6.34
CA ASN A 15 -43.35 8.39 7.48
C ASN A 15 -42.03 7.66 7.16
N LEU A 16 -40.91 8.21 7.65
CA LEU A 16 -39.56 7.69 7.38
C LEU A 16 -39.22 6.40 8.15
N ASP A 17 -40.14 5.87 8.95
CA ASP A 17 -39.90 4.70 9.81
C ASP A 17 -40.35 3.34 9.23
N ASP A 18 -41.05 3.30 8.09
CA ASP A 18 -41.56 2.02 7.53
C ASP A 18 -40.66 1.36 6.47
N SER A 19 -39.41 1.79 6.30
CA SER A 19 -38.47 1.15 5.36
C SER A 19 -37.38 0.29 6.00
N PHE A 20 -37.41 0.09 7.33
CA PHE A 20 -36.43 -0.73 8.06
C PHE A 20 -36.86 -2.19 8.30
N HIS A 21 -38.01 -2.62 7.80
CA HIS A 21 -38.41 -4.02 7.75
C HIS A 21 -38.60 -4.50 6.30
N SER A 22 -37.52 -4.47 5.51
CA SER A 22 -37.42 -5.48 4.45
C SER A 22 -37.06 -6.80 5.13
N ASN A 23 -38.11 -7.53 5.52
CA ASN A 23 -38.07 -8.99 5.62
C ASN A 23 -37.87 -9.56 4.20
N ASP A 24 -36.75 -9.21 3.56
CA ASP A 24 -36.18 -10.04 2.52
C ASP A 24 -35.63 -11.25 3.26
N GLU A 25 -36.49 -12.27 3.42
CA GLU A 25 -36.07 -13.65 3.60
C GLU A 25 -35.20 -14.02 2.38
N ASP A 26 -33.95 -13.58 2.41
CA ASP A 26 -32.90 -13.99 1.52
C ASP A 26 -32.69 -15.47 1.82
N LYS A 27 -33.43 -16.34 1.11
CA LYS A 27 -33.22 -17.79 1.04
C LYS A 27 -31.86 -18.05 0.39
N SER A 28 -30.78 -17.65 1.07
CA SER A 28 -29.44 -18.06 0.71
C SER A 28 -29.29 -19.50 1.12
N TRP A 29 -29.05 -20.40 0.16
CA TRP A 29 -28.81 -21.83 0.40
C TRP A 29 -27.56 -22.14 1.26
N LEU A 30 -26.88 -21.11 1.76
CA LEU A 30 -25.68 -21.22 2.57
C LEU A 30 -26.05 -21.19 4.05
N PRO A 31 -25.45 -22.05 4.88
CA PRO A 31 -25.73 -22.12 6.30
C PRO A 31 -25.47 -20.77 7.01
N ASN A 32 -26.37 -20.40 7.94
CA ASN A 32 -26.42 -19.14 8.69
C ASN A 32 -25.14 -18.77 9.48
N TRP A 33 -24.16 -19.68 9.59
CA TRP A 33 -22.84 -19.43 10.18
C TRP A 33 -21.91 -18.60 9.26
N PHE A 34 -22.22 -18.50 7.96
CA PHE A 34 -21.50 -17.66 6.98
C PHE A 34 -22.15 -16.29 6.77
N ASN A 35 -22.52 -15.59 7.86
CA ASN A 35 -23.01 -14.23 7.70
C ASN A 35 -21.88 -13.34 7.15
N ILE A 36 -21.97 -13.00 5.85
CA ILE A 36 -20.95 -12.26 5.11
C ILE A 36 -20.58 -10.92 5.75
N ASN A 37 -21.50 -10.34 6.54
CA ASN A 37 -21.24 -9.10 7.26
C ASN A 37 -20.32 -9.34 8.48
N HIS A 38 -20.43 -10.48 9.17
CA HIS A 38 -19.52 -10.85 10.25
C HIS A 38 -18.12 -11.16 9.71
N ILE A 39 -18.03 -11.92 8.62
CA ILE A 39 -16.77 -12.20 7.92
C ILE A 39 -16.12 -10.88 7.50
N ARG A 40 -16.87 -9.96 6.89
CA ARG A 40 -16.37 -8.64 6.51
C ARG A 40 -15.86 -7.83 7.69
N LYS A 41 -16.57 -7.82 8.83
CA LYS A 41 -16.12 -7.14 10.06
C LYS A 41 -14.82 -7.76 10.58
N GLY A 42 -14.72 -9.09 10.61
CA GLY A 42 -13.53 -9.82 10.99
C GLY A 42 -12.34 -9.51 10.08
N LEU A 43 -12.52 -9.55 8.76
CA LEU A 43 -11.48 -9.19 7.79
C LEU A 43 -11.01 -7.75 7.95
N LEU A 44 -11.92 -6.80 8.18
CA LEU A 44 -11.55 -5.39 8.44
C LEU A 44 -10.76 -5.25 9.75
N TRP A 45 -11.13 -6.03 10.77
CA TRP A 45 -10.41 -6.05 12.03
C TRP A 45 -9.01 -6.64 11.88
N VAL A 46 -8.86 -7.77 11.19
CA VAL A 46 -7.56 -8.38 10.88
C VAL A 46 -6.70 -7.42 10.06
N GLN A 47 -7.23 -6.89 8.96
CA GLN A 47 -6.52 -5.95 8.09
C GLN A 47 -5.99 -4.73 8.85
N ARG A 48 -6.77 -4.25 9.82
CA ARG A 48 -6.44 -3.06 10.64
C ARG A 48 -5.42 -3.37 11.72
N ASN A 49 -5.46 -4.54 12.34
CA ASN A 49 -4.57 -4.87 13.47
C ASN A 49 -3.27 -5.54 13.02
N SER A 50 -3.25 -6.18 11.85
CA SER A 50 -2.04 -6.82 11.35
C SER A 50 -0.95 -5.81 10.95
N ILE A 51 -1.25 -4.51 10.84
CA ILE A 51 -0.22 -3.51 10.47
C ILE A 51 0.64 -3.03 11.66
N TRP A 52 0.26 -3.31 12.91
CA TRP A 52 0.95 -2.75 14.09
C TRP A 52 2.44 -3.10 14.16
N PRO A 53 2.85 -4.38 13.96
CA PRO A 53 4.27 -4.74 14.02
C PRO A 53 5.10 -4.07 12.93
N LEU A 54 4.52 -3.91 11.73
CA LEU A 54 5.16 -3.20 10.64
C LEU A 54 5.29 -1.71 10.95
N LEU A 55 4.20 -1.06 11.37
CA LEU A 55 4.14 0.40 11.50
C LEU A 55 4.97 0.94 12.67
N PHE A 56 4.96 0.26 13.82
CA PHE A 56 5.60 0.75 15.05
C PHE A 56 6.88 0.01 15.41
N GLY A 57 7.08 -1.21 14.89
CA GLY A 57 8.30 -1.97 15.12
C GLY A 57 9.30 -1.77 13.98
N TYR A 58 9.00 -2.37 12.83
CA TYR A 58 10.00 -2.55 11.78
C TYR A 58 10.20 -1.34 10.87
N ALA A 59 9.11 -0.73 10.38
CA ALA A 59 9.23 0.26 9.32
C ALA A 59 10.01 1.52 9.70
N PRO A 60 9.91 2.09 10.92
CA PRO A 60 10.74 3.23 11.30
C PRO A 60 12.24 2.90 11.23
N LEU A 61 12.63 1.72 11.72
CA LEU A 61 14.01 1.25 11.68
C LEU A 61 14.48 1.02 10.24
N HIS A 62 13.64 0.38 9.43
CA HIS A 62 13.93 0.15 8.02
C HIS A 62 14.10 1.46 7.25
N LEU A 63 13.14 2.41 7.37
CA LEU A 63 13.20 3.71 6.70
C LEU A 63 14.41 4.53 7.15
N MET A 64 14.77 4.49 8.44
CA MET A 64 15.97 5.15 8.94
C MET A 64 17.22 4.57 8.26
N ASN A 65 17.35 3.25 8.27
CA ASN A 65 18.52 2.55 7.76
C ASN A 65 18.65 2.61 6.22
N THR A 66 17.54 2.61 5.48
CA THR A 66 17.56 2.59 4.01
C THR A 66 17.43 3.95 3.36
N LEU A 67 16.79 4.93 4.03
CA LEU A 67 16.61 6.27 3.48
C LEU A 67 17.52 7.28 4.17
N VAL A 68 17.44 7.43 5.49
CA VAL A 68 18.11 8.54 6.18
C VAL A 68 19.62 8.31 6.28
N VAL A 69 20.04 7.13 6.71
CA VAL A 69 21.48 6.84 6.91
C VAL A 69 22.26 6.95 5.59
N PRO A 70 21.83 6.32 4.47
CA PRO A 70 22.58 6.43 3.22
C PRO A 70 22.44 7.82 2.57
N LEU A 71 21.43 8.61 2.95
CA LEU A 71 21.33 10.01 2.54
C LEU A 71 22.40 10.88 3.18
N ILE A 72 22.86 10.55 4.39
CA ILE A 72 23.90 11.29 5.11
C ILE A 72 25.26 10.71 4.73
N GLU A 73 25.44 9.40 4.93
CA GLU A 73 26.69 8.72 4.62
C GLU A 73 26.44 7.31 4.03
N PRO A 74 26.71 7.07 2.73
CA PRO A 74 26.39 5.83 2.04
C PRO A 74 27.47 4.75 2.13
N THR A 75 28.69 5.06 2.63
CA THR A 75 29.83 4.13 2.51
C THR A 75 29.81 3.05 3.58
N TYR A 76 29.86 3.45 4.86
CA TYR A 76 30.05 2.54 6.00
C TYR A 76 28.85 2.51 6.95
N ALA A 77 28.31 3.68 7.29
CA ALA A 77 27.21 3.83 8.25
C ALA A 77 25.98 2.92 8.03
N PRO A 78 25.54 2.62 6.79
CA PRO A 78 24.38 1.75 6.57
C PRO A 78 24.60 0.32 7.11
N ASN A 79 25.82 -0.22 7.02
CA ASN A 79 26.13 -1.56 7.55
C ASN A 79 26.18 -1.56 9.09
N ASP A 80 26.75 -0.52 9.69
CA ASP A 80 26.82 -0.40 11.15
C ASP A 80 25.42 -0.30 11.75
N VAL A 81 24.57 0.56 11.18
CA VAL A 81 23.18 0.73 11.61
C VAL A 81 22.36 -0.53 11.34
N LEU A 82 22.60 -1.24 10.22
CA LEU A 82 21.94 -2.52 9.95
C LEU A 82 22.28 -3.56 11.02
N THR A 83 23.54 -3.62 11.46
CA THR A 83 23.99 -4.56 12.49
C THR A 83 23.33 -4.24 13.82
N MET A 84 23.32 -2.96 14.22
CA MET A 84 22.59 -2.51 15.42
C MET A 84 21.09 -2.84 15.36
N VAL A 85 20.43 -2.63 14.21
CA VAL A 85 19.01 -2.97 14.04
C VAL A 85 18.77 -4.48 14.17
N ARG A 86 19.68 -5.32 13.66
CA ARG A 86 19.60 -6.78 13.79
C ARG A 86 19.74 -7.25 15.23
N GLU A 87 20.57 -6.57 16.02
CA GLU A 87 20.74 -6.87 17.45
C GLU A 87 19.52 -6.44 18.28
N LEU A 88 18.89 -5.32 17.93
CA LEU A 88 17.70 -4.82 18.62
C LEU A 88 16.43 -5.62 18.32
N LEU A 89 16.34 -6.22 17.13
CA LEU A 89 15.17 -6.97 16.70
C LEU A 89 15.25 -8.45 17.14
N PRO A 90 14.20 -9.01 17.76
CA PRO A 90 14.14 -10.44 18.04
C PRO A 90 14.36 -11.30 16.78
N SER A 91 14.96 -12.48 16.94
CA SER A 91 15.24 -13.41 15.82
C SER A 91 14.00 -13.79 14.99
N TYR A 92 12.83 -13.88 15.64
CA TYR A 92 11.54 -14.19 15.01
C TYR A 92 10.85 -12.98 14.34
N SER A 93 11.48 -11.80 14.33
CA SER A 93 10.88 -10.57 13.76
C SER A 93 10.48 -10.73 12.30
N HIS A 94 11.31 -11.43 11.51
CA HIS A 94 11.00 -11.72 10.11
C HIS A 94 9.73 -12.55 9.93
N GLU A 95 9.51 -13.56 10.77
CA GLU A 95 8.33 -14.42 10.71
C GLU A 95 7.07 -13.63 11.06
N VAL A 96 7.13 -12.85 12.15
CA VAL A 96 6.03 -11.97 12.57
C VAL A 96 5.66 -11.00 11.46
N LEU A 97 6.64 -10.36 10.82
CA LEU A 97 6.40 -9.43 9.71
C LEU A 97 5.77 -10.16 8.51
N THR A 98 6.27 -11.34 8.15
CA THR A 98 5.73 -12.12 7.04
C THR A 98 4.27 -12.50 7.28
N TYR A 99 3.94 -13.03 8.46
CA TYR A 99 2.56 -13.40 8.80
C TYR A 99 1.62 -12.20 8.86
N THR A 100 2.09 -11.09 9.41
CA THR A 100 1.26 -9.89 9.61
C THR A 100 1.01 -9.13 8.30
N ILE A 101 2.02 -9.02 7.42
CA ILE A 101 1.88 -8.54 6.05
C ILE A 101 0.98 -9.48 5.26
N GLY A 102 1.19 -10.80 5.37
CA GLY A 102 0.35 -11.81 4.72
C GLY A 102 -1.12 -11.68 5.11
N ALA A 103 -1.40 -11.57 6.41
CA ALA A 103 -2.75 -11.34 6.93
C ALA A 103 -3.35 -10.02 6.42
N HIS A 104 -2.56 -8.95 6.33
CA HIS A 104 -3.00 -7.66 5.77
C HIS A 104 -3.41 -7.78 4.30
N VAL A 105 -2.57 -8.41 3.49
CA VAL A 105 -2.78 -8.57 2.04
C VAL A 105 -3.96 -9.49 1.78
N ILE A 106 -4.00 -10.67 2.41
CA ILE A 106 -5.07 -11.66 2.21
C ILE A 106 -6.42 -11.06 2.62
N SER A 107 -6.49 -10.39 3.77
CA SER A 107 -7.74 -9.74 4.21
C SER A 107 -8.18 -8.62 3.27
N GLY A 108 -7.25 -7.79 2.80
CA GLY A 108 -7.52 -6.73 1.82
C GLY A 108 -8.01 -7.26 0.47
N VAL A 109 -7.35 -8.28 -0.09
CA VAL A 109 -7.74 -8.93 -1.35
C VAL A 109 -9.11 -9.58 -1.21
N THR A 110 -9.35 -10.31 -0.12
CA THR A 110 -10.64 -10.96 0.16
C THR A 110 -11.77 -9.93 0.27
N LEU A 111 -11.54 -8.81 0.96
CA LEU A 111 -12.50 -7.71 1.04
C LEU A 111 -12.80 -7.10 -0.33
N SER A 112 -11.78 -6.92 -1.18
CA SER A 112 -11.96 -6.46 -2.56
C SER A 112 -12.79 -7.43 -3.39
N ALA A 113 -12.56 -8.74 -3.27
CA ALA A 113 -13.34 -9.77 -3.95
C ALA A 113 -14.81 -9.77 -3.49
N ILE A 114 -15.08 -9.72 -2.18
CA ILE A 114 -16.43 -9.61 -1.62
C ILE A 114 -17.15 -8.37 -2.15
N ASN A 115 -16.47 -7.22 -2.16
CA ASN A 115 -17.05 -5.96 -2.65
C ASN A 115 -17.33 -6.03 -4.16
N LEU A 116 -16.45 -6.66 -4.95
CA LEU A 116 -16.65 -6.85 -6.38
C LEU A 116 -17.89 -7.70 -6.67
N ILE A 117 -18.03 -8.84 -5.98
CA ILE A 117 -19.19 -9.74 -6.10
C ILE A 117 -20.48 -8.98 -5.75
N ARG A 118 -20.53 -8.30 -4.59
CA ARG A 118 -21.71 -7.52 -4.18
C ARG A 118 -22.04 -6.38 -5.15
N SER A 119 -21.02 -5.74 -5.74
CA SER A 119 -21.24 -4.68 -6.72
C SER A 119 -21.87 -5.19 -8.02
N ARG A 120 -21.53 -6.41 -8.45
CA ARG A 120 -22.13 -7.07 -9.62
C ARG A 120 -23.60 -7.42 -9.38
N HIS A 121 -23.93 -7.96 -8.21
CA HIS A 121 -25.33 -8.24 -7.84
C HIS A 121 -26.20 -6.97 -7.73
N LYS A 122 -25.64 -5.85 -7.27
CA LYS A 122 -26.40 -4.58 -7.14
C LYS A 122 -26.64 -3.84 -8.46
N LYS A 123 -25.88 -4.15 -9.52
CA LYS A 123 -26.05 -3.52 -10.84
C LYS A 123 -27.36 -3.90 -11.54
N GLY A 124 -28.02 -4.99 -11.13
CA GLY A 124 -29.34 -5.37 -11.64
C GLY A 124 -30.52 -4.59 -11.04
N ARG A 125 -30.33 -3.79 -9.98
CA ARG A 125 -31.43 -3.12 -9.23
C ARG A 125 -31.41 -1.60 -9.26
N LYS A 126 -30.56 -0.94 -10.05
CA LYS A 126 -30.45 0.53 -10.05
C LYS A 126 -30.40 1.15 -11.45
N PHE A 127 -31.59 1.33 -12.03
CA PHE A 127 -31.81 2.26 -13.13
C PHE A 127 -32.54 3.55 -12.71
N ILE A 128 -32.85 3.74 -11.42
CA ILE A 128 -33.66 4.89 -10.98
C ILE A 128 -32.95 5.67 -9.86
N LYS A 129 -32.78 6.96 -10.15
CA LYS A 129 -32.36 8.10 -9.30
C LYS A 129 -30.94 8.08 -8.75
N ARG A 130 -30.05 8.81 -9.45
CA ARG A 130 -28.94 9.54 -8.81
C ARG A 130 -28.91 10.96 -9.36
N ILE A 131 -29.71 11.83 -8.75
CA ILE A 131 -29.40 13.27 -8.73
C ILE A 131 -28.03 13.38 -8.08
N GLU A 132 -27.17 14.11 -8.77
CA GLU A 132 -25.75 14.28 -8.55
C GLU A 132 -25.48 15.04 -7.25
N LYS A 133 -25.62 14.38 -6.10
CA LYS A 133 -24.82 14.75 -4.93
C LYS A 133 -23.42 14.25 -5.22
N GLU A 134 -22.53 15.15 -5.62
CA GLU A 134 -21.08 14.91 -5.60
C GLU A 134 -20.73 14.22 -4.28
N ASP A 135 -20.42 12.94 -4.39
CA ASP A 135 -20.06 12.12 -3.25
C ASP A 135 -18.62 12.48 -2.91
N ILE A 136 -18.43 13.51 -2.06
CA ILE A 136 -17.15 14.03 -1.53
C ILE A 136 -16.43 12.97 -0.65
N SER A 137 -16.78 11.70 -0.83
CA SER A 137 -16.19 10.54 -0.17
C SER A 137 -14.68 10.51 -0.41
N HIS A 138 -13.94 10.75 0.68
CA HIS A 138 -12.48 10.70 0.80
C HIS A 138 -11.83 9.37 0.36
N ARG A 139 -12.63 8.33 0.10
CA ARG A 139 -12.14 7.07 -0.48
C ARG A 139 -11.96 7.14 -2.00
N LYS A 140 -12.61 8.10 -2.68
CA LYS A 140 -12.51 8.26 -4.14
C LYS A 140 -11.52 9.34 -4.56
N PHE A 141 -11.41 10.40 -3.78
CA PHE A 141 -10.44 11.48 -3.99
C PHE A 141 -9.21 11.20 -3.12
N GLY A 142 -8.02 11.06 -3.72
CA GLY A 142 -6.77 10.81 -2.98
C GLY A 142 -6.42 11.90 -1.94
N LEU A 143 -5.24 11.79 -1.33
CA LEU A 143 -4.73 12.67 -0.26
C LEU A 143 -4.92 14.18 -0.53
N ILE A 144 -4.76 14.63 -1.77
CA ILE A 144 -5.06 16.00 -2.17
C ILE A 144 -5.94 15.96 -3.42
N GLY A 145 -7.20 16.37 -3.29
CA GLY A 145 -8.16 16.50 -4.39
C GLY A 145 -7.83 17.58 -5.45
N GLY A 146 -6.58 18.08 -5.49
CA GLY A 146 -6.13 19.19 -6.36
C GLY A 146 -5.02 18.79 -7.34
N LEU A 147 -3.85 18.35 -6.85
CA LEU A 147 -2.73 17.93 -7.72
C LEU A 147 -2.86 16.49 -8.20
N SER A 148 -3.34 15.58 -7.34
CA SER A 148 -3.78 14.26 -7.83
C SER A 148 -4.96 14.46 -8.77
N GLY A 149 -5.94 15.32 -8.44
CA GLY A 149 -7.08 15.62 -9.31
C GLY A 149 -6.76 16.22 -10.69
N TYR A 150 -5.63 16.93 -10.84
CA TYR A 150 -5.22 17.55 -12.11
C TYR A 150 -4.56 16.54 -13.08
N PHE A 151 -3.65 15.68 -12.58
CA PHE A 151 -3.11 14.55 -13.36
C PHE A 151 -4.13 13.39 -13.50
N VAL A 152 -5.06 13.26 -12.55
CA VAL A 152 -6.19 12.30 -12.49
C VAL A 152 -7.46 12.94 -13.07
N GLY A 153 -7.38 14.05 -13.80
CA GLY A 153 -8.51 14.60 -14.56
C GLY A 153 -9.08 13.59 -15.56
N LEU A 154 -8.21 12.71 -16.07
CA LEU A 154 -8.55 11.56 -16.91
C LEU A 154 -9.18 10.38 -16.13
N TYR A 155 -9.03 10.34 -14.81
CA TYR A 155 -9.38 9.20 -13.95
C TYR A 155 -10.47 9.51 -12.91
N LYS A 156 -11.19 10.64 -13.02
CA LYS A 156 -12.38 10.98 -12.19
C LYS A 156 -13.44 9.85 -12.14
N LYS A 157 -13.39 8.91 -13.09
CA LYS A 157 -14.29 7.74 -13.19
C LYS A 157 -13.68 6.41 -12.70
N SER A 158 -12.45 6.38 -12.20
CA SER A 158 -11.84 5.11 -11.79
C SER A 158 -12.60 4.50 -10.60
N PRO A 159 -13.07 3.24 -10.69
CA PRO A 159 -13.73 2.57 -9.58
C PRO A 159 -12.76 2.16 -8.45
N ILE A 160 -11.44 2.28 -8.68
CA ILE A 160 -10.39 1.85 -7.76
C ILE A 160 -9.87 3.06 -6.99
N SER A 161 -9.87 2.98 -5.66
CA SER A 161 -9.29 4.04 -4.83
C SER A 161 -7.77 4.14 -5.01
N PRO A 162 -7.17 5.34 -4.94
CA PRO A 162 -5.71 5.49 -4.99
C PRO A 162 -4.95 4.63 -3.97
N GLN A 163 -5.53 4.41 -2.79
CA GLN A 163 -4.98 3.52 -1.75
C GLN A 163 -4.99 2.04 -2.17
N THR A 164 -6.04 1.60 -2.85
CA THR A 164 -6.13 0.24 -3.38
C THR A 164 -5.15 0.05 -4.55
N ALA A 165 -5.07 1.04 -5.44
CA ALA A 165 -4.13 1.02 -6.56
C ALA A 165 -2.68 0.98 -6.09
N SER A 166 -2.31 1.79 -5.09
CA SER A 166 -0.96 1.75 -4.51
C SER A 166 -0.67 0.40 -3.84
N GLY A 167 -1.66 -0.25 -3.22
CA GLY A 167 -1.49 -1.59 -2.65
C GLY A 167 -1.24 -2.66 -3.70
N TYR A 168 -1.95 -2.62 -4.84
CA TYR A 168 -1.72 -3.54 -5.96
C TYR A 168 -0.36 -3.33 -6.62
N LEU A 169 0.12 -2.10 -6.68
CA LEU A 169 1.46 -1.79 -7.19
C LEU A 169 2.55 -2.17 -6.18
N LEU A 170 2.32 -1.96 -4.89
CA LEU A 170 3.27 -2.27 -3.82
C LEU A 170 3.52 -3.77 -3.69
N LEU A 171 2.47 -4.60 -3.78
CA LEU A 171 2.59 -6.03 -3.56
C LEU A 171 3.68 -6.73 -4.41
N PRO A 172 3.73 -6.59 -5.75
CA PRO A 172 4.78 -7.22 -6.55
C PRO A 172 6.17 -6.68 -6.22
N PHE A 173 6.32 -5.37 -5.96
CA PHE A 173 7.60 -4.81 -5.54
C PHE A 173 8.06 -5.34 -4.19
N LEU A 174 7.14 -5.49 -3.24
CA LEU A 174 7.43 -6.03 -1.92
C LEU A 174 7.83 -7.50 -1.99
N LEU A 175 7.09 -8.31 -2.76
CA LEU A 175 7.44 -9.73 -2.97
C LEU A 175 8.81 -9.87 -3.63
N TYR A 176 9.09 -9.06 -4.65
CA TYR A 176 10.40 -9.00 -5.28
C TYR A 176 11.50 -8.65 -4.27
N HIS A 177 11.29 -7.59 -3.48
CA HIS A 177 12.23 -7.15 -2.46
C HIS A 177 12.51 -8.22 -1.41
N VAL A 178 11.47 -8.87 -0.86
CA VAL A 178 11.63 -9.96 0.12
C VAL A 178 12.32 -11.17 -0.51
N ARG A 179 11.98 -11.53 -1.75
CA ARG A 179 12.66 -12.63 -2.46
C ARG A 179 14.15 -12.33 -2.64
N LEU A 180 14.49 -11.13 -3.11
CA LEU A 180 15.87 -10.71 -3.35
C LEU A 180 16.68 -10.55 -2.06
N MET A 181 16.09 -9.95 -1.04
CA MET A 181 16.80 -9.54 0.19
C MET A 181 16.75 -10.58 1.32
N LYS A 182 16.00 -11.67 1.16
CA LYS A 182 15.86 -12.68 2.21
C LYS A 182 15.83 -14.09 1.66
N HIS A 183 14.82 -14.45 0.88
CA HIS A 183 14.61 -15.86 0.51
C HIS A 183 15.70 -16.43 -0.40
N VAL A 184 16.12 -15.71 -1.45
CA VAL A 184 17.17 -16.20 -2.35
C VAL A 184 18.50 -16.33 -1.61
N PRO A 185 18.95 -15.32 -0.83
CA PRO A 185 20.27 -15.42 -0.20
C PRO A 185 20.33 -16.43 0.94
N GLU A 186 19.24 -16.59 1.70
CA GLU A 186 19.09 -17.70 2.64
C GLU A 186 19.18 -19.06 1.95
N ALA A 187 18.56 -19.23 0.78
CA ALA A 187 18.62 -20.49 0.03
C ALA A 187 20.01 -20.82 -0.55
N VAL A 188 20.89 -19.82 -0.72
CA VAL A 188 22.28 -20.02 -1.17
C VAL A 188 23.32 -19.88 -0.05
N GLY A 189 22.88 -19.68 1.20
CA GLY A 189 23.76 -19.55 2.37
C GLY A 189 24.62 -18.28 2.36
N VAL A 190 24.09 -17.16 1.85
CA VAL A 190 24.78 -15.87 1.80
C VAL A 190 24.02 -14.85 2.64
N ASP A 191 24.72 -14.23 3.58
CA ASP A 191 24.20 -13.09 4.33
C ASP A 191 24.24 -11.82 3.46
N ILE A 192 23.13 -11.07 3.48
CA ILE A 192 23.02 -9.81 2.75
C ILE A 192 23.28 -8.65 3.71
N ASP A 193 23.92 -7.62 3.21
CA ASP A 193 24.12 -6.33 3.86
C ASP A 193 24.00 -5.19 2.83
N PHE A 194 24.42 -3.97 3.17
CA PHE A 194 24.49 -2.89 2.18
C PHE A 194 25.64 -3.05 1.19
N ASP A 195 26.61 -3.93 1.40
CA ASP A 195 27.63 -4.23 0.39
C ASP A 195 27.01 -4.97 -0.79
N PHE A 196 26.07 -5.89 -0.53
CA PHE A 196 25.24 -6.48 -1.58
C PHE A 196 24.43 -5.41 -2.31
N VAL A 197 23.76 -4.51 -1.59
CA VAL A 197 22.94 -3.44 -2.21
C VAL A 197 23.80 -2.52 -3.07
N LYS A 198 24.96 -2.08 -2.56
CA LYS A 198 25.95 -1.29 -3.30
C LYS A 198 26.40 -2.05 -4.54
N TRP A 199 26.84 -3.31 -4.40
CA TRP A 199 27.26 -4.15 -5.51
C TRP A 199 26.18 -4.29 -6.58
N PHE A 200 24.95 -4.53 -6.17
CA PHE A 200 23.82 -4.74 -7.05
C PHE A 200 23.44 -3.48 -7.85
N LEU A 201 23.64 -2.30 -7.25
CA LEU A 201 23.32 -1.01 -7.85
C LEU A 201 24.51 -0.34 -8.55
N PHE A 202 25.73 -0.81 -8.30
CA PHE A 202 26.95 -0.17 -8.75
C PHE A 202 27.05 -0.16 -10.27
N ASN A 203 27.57 0.93 -10.83
CA ASN A 203 27.65 1.15 -12.28
C ASN A 203 28.49 0.09 -13.02
N ASN A 204 29.38 -0.63 -12.30
CA ASN A 204 30.30 -1.59 -12.89
C ASN A 204 29.84 -3.05 -12.79
N THR A 205 28.57 -3.31 -12.45
CA THR A 205 27.98 -4.64 -12.63
C THR A 205 27.99 -4.97 -14.12
N GLU A 206 28.36 -6.20 -14.50
CA GLU A 206 28.56 -6.61 -15.91
C GLU A 206 27.33 -6.39 -16.81
N SER A 207 26.15 -6.15 -16.22
CA SER A 207 24.89 -5.94 -16.92
C SER A 207 24.17 -4.67 -16.44
N ALA A 208 24.16 -3.63 -17.29
CA ALA A 208 23.35 -2.43 -17.08
C ALA A 208 21.85 -2.76 -16.93
N TRP A 209 21.39 -3.81 -17.61
CA TRP A 209 20.01 -4.30 -17.51
C TRP A 209 19.67 -4.75 -16.08
N THR A 210 20.56 -5.54 -15.45
CA THR A 210 20.38 -6.00 -14.07
C THR A 210 20.29 -4.83 -13.11
N ARG A 211 21.20 -3.87 -13.24
CA ARG A 211 21.21 -2.66 -12.40
C ARG A 211 19.90 -1.87 -12.48
N TRP A 212 19.39 -1.62 -13.69
CA TRP A 212 18.20 -0.78 -13.85
C TRP A 212 16.90 -1.52 -13.55
N PHE A 213 16.70 -2.69 -14.15
CA PHE A 213 15.42 -3.41 -14.09
C PHE A 213 15.27 -4.30 -12.86
N LEU A 214 16.37 -4.82 -12.31
CA LEU A 214 16.35 -5.59 -11.07
C LEU A 214 16.77 -4.74 -9.86
N GLY A 215 17.58 -3.71 -10.04
CA GLY A 215 17.98 -2.80 -8.97
C GLY A 215 17.09 -1.57 -8.84
N ILE A 216 17.41 -0.53 -9.61
CA ILE A 216 16.94 0.84 -9.36
C ILE A 216 15.42 0.97 -9.52
N LEU A 217 14.84 0.47 -10.61
CA LEU A 217 13.42 0.61 -10.90
C LEU A 217 12.51 -0.04 -9.85
N PRO A 218 12.68 -1.32 -9.48
CA PRO A 218 11.82 -1.94 -8.48
C PRO A 218 12.00 -1.33 -7.09
N LEU A 219 13.22 -0.90 -6.71
CA LEU A 219 13.44 -0.21 -5.43
C LEU A 219 12.80 1.18 -5.40
N THR A 220 12.87 1.94 -6.49
CA THR A 220 12.17 3.23 -6.59
C THR A 220 10.66 3.04 -6.57
N GLY A 221 10.15 2.03 -7.29
CA GLY A 221 8.75 1.64 -7.26
C GLY A 221 8.27 1.25 -5.85
N LEU A 222 9.11 0.52 -5.11
CA LEU A 222 8.86 0.15 -3.71
C LEU A 222 8.82 1.39 -2.79
N ILE A 223 9.79 2.30 -2.90
CA ILE A 223 9.83 3.54 -2.12
C ILE A 223 8.56 4.36 -2.38
N ALA A 224 8.19 4.55 -3.65
CA ALA A 224 7.04 5.37 -4.02
C ALA A 224 5.71 4.76 -3.61
N SER A 225 5.44 3.52 -4.01
CA SER A 225 4.20 2.83 -3.66
C SER A 225 4.10 2.56 -2.17
N GLY A 226 5.20 2.16 -1.52
CA GLY A 226 5.27 1.86 -0.09
C GLY A 226 5.02 3.09 0.77
N THR A 227 5.76 4.18 0.54
CA THR A 227 5.61 5.43 1.30
C THR A 227 4.18 5.96 1.18
N TYR A 228 3.62 5.98 -0.03
CA TYR A 228 2.25 6.43 -0.24
C TYR A 228 1.24 5.51 0.45
N HIS A 229 1.35 4.18 0.27
CA HIS A 229 0.40 3.23 0.84
C HIS A 229 0.41 3.25 2.37
N MET A 230 1.59 3.34 2.98
CA MET A 230 1.72 3.39 4.43
C MET A 230 1.19 4.70 5.01
N ILE A 231 1.70 5.84 4.54
CA ILE A 231 1.34 7.15 5.11
C ILE A 231 -0.10 7.52 4.74
N GLY A 232 -0.52 7.25 3.50
CA GLY A 232 -1.91 7.41 3.08
C GLY A 232 -2.87 6.51 3.86
N GLY A 233 -2.45 5.27 4.13
CA GLY A 233 -3.18 4.34 5.00
C GLY A 233 -3.31 4.87 6.43
N LEU A 234 -2.23 5.42 7.00
CA LEU A 234 -2.23 6.02 8.33
C LEU A 234 -3.17 7.24 8.43
N VAL A 235 -3.18 8.10 7.41
CA VAL A 235 -4.13 9.22 7.32
C VAL A 235 -5.57 8.74 7.36
N GLN A 236 -5.87 7.67 6.62
CA GLN A 236 -7.21 7.06 6.61
C GLN A 236 -7.54 6.40 7.96
N PHE A 237 -6.57 5.72 8.57
CA PHE A 237 -6.70 5.07 9.87
C PHE A 237 -7.01 6.09 10.98
N CYS A 238 -6.26 7.19 11.04
CA CYS A 238 -6.44 8.28 11.99
C CYS A 238 -7.64 9.18 11.66
N ARG A 239 -8.34 8.92 10.54
CA ARG A 239 -9.49 9.70 10.06
C ARG A 239 -9.19 11.20 9.94
N LEU A 240 -7.97 11.57 9.53
CA LEU A 240 -7.59 12.98 9.40
C LEU A 240 -8.38 13.62 8.25
N ARG A 241 -9.23 14.61 8.59
CA ARG A 241 -10.14 15.27 7.63
C ARG A 241 -9.63 16.62 7.10
N SER A 242 -8.75 17.28 7.83
CA SER A 242 -8.23 18.60 7.44
C SER A 242 -7.45 18.55 6.12
N LEU A 243 -7.81 19.41 5.18
CA LEU A 243 -7.12 19.55 3.89
C LEU A 243 -5.68 20.06 4.08
N ASN A 244 -5.46 20.98 5.02
CA ASN A 244 -4.13 21.50 5.32
C ASN A 244 -3.23 20.39 5.85
N THR A 245 -3.71 19.58 6.80
CA THR A 245 -2.97 18.43 7.33
C THR A 245 -2.63 17.43 6.22
N ARG A 246 -3.59 17.11 5.35
CA ARG A 246 -3.34 16.19 4.22
C ARG A 246 -2.34 16.75 3.22
N ARG A 247 -2.34 18.06 2.98
CA ARG A 247 -1.35 18.73 2.13
C ARG A 247 0.06 18.60 2.72
N ILE A 248 0.21 18.86 4.02
CA ILE A 248 1.48 18.69 4.73
C ILE A 248 1.95 17.23 4.62
N ILE A 249 1.05 16.27 4.85
CA ILE A 249 1.39 14.84 4.78
C ILE A 249 1.77 14.42 3.36
N PHE A 250 1.11 14.95 2.34
CA PHE A 250 1.51 14.67 0.96
C PHE A 250 2.87 15.27 0.62
N ASN A 251 3.17 16.48 1.08
CA ASN A 251 4.51 17.06 0.95
C ASN A 251 5.57 16.21 1.67
N LEU A 252 5.22 15.63 2.84
CA LEU A 252 6.06 14.66 3.54
C LEU A 252 6.29 13.40 2.70
N ILE A 253 5.25 12.84 2.07
CA ILE A 253 5.38 11.70 1.15
C ILE A 253 6.34 12.05 0.01
N ILE A 254 6.22 13.22 -0.60
CA ILE A 254 7.13 13.68 -1.66
C ILE A 254 8.55 13.79 -1.12
N GLY A 255 8.75 14.43 0.04
CA GLY A 255 10.06 14.59 0.65
C GLY A 255 10.75 13.26 0.93
N LEU A 256 10.02 12.28 1.48
CA LEU A 256 10.53 10.94 1.73
C LEU A 256 10.88 10.19 0.43
N ASN A 257 10.09 10.40 -0.64
CA ASN A 257 10.39 9.85 -1.96
C ASN A 257 11.67 10.41 -2.56
N VAL A 258 11.81 11.74 -2.53
CA VAL A 258 13.01 12.42 -3.03
C VAL A 258 14.24 11.99 -2.22
N ALA A 259 14.12 11.97 -0.89
CA ALA A 259 15.17 11.47 0.00
C ALA A 259 15.56 10.04 -0.38
N GLY A 260 14.59 9.14 -0.51
CA GLY A 260 14.84 7.74 -0.87
C GLY A 260 15.52 7.54 -2.23
N ILE A 261 15.12 8.31 -3.24
CA ILE A 261 15.75 8.27 -4.57
C ILE A 261 17.19 8.77 -4.49
N ILE A 262 17.45 9.86 -3.75
CA ILE A 262 18.80 10.38 -3.55
C ILE A 262 19.65 9.37 -2.79
N SER A 263 19.14 8.75 -1.73
CA SER A 263 19.84 7.70 -0.97
C SER A 263 20.21 6.51 -1.85
N LEU A 264 19.27 6.06 -2.69
CA LEU A 264 19.49 4.98 -3.64
C LEU A 264 20.58 5.35 -4.67
N TRP A 265 20.55 6.58 -5.17
CA TRP A 265 21.55 7.10 -6.09
C TRP A 265 22.94 7.19 -5.43
N ARG A 266 23.02 7.69 -4.18
CA ARG A 266 24.26 7.73 -3.39
C ARG A 266 24.82 6.32 -3.20
N LEU A 267 24.00 5.34 -2.81
CA LEU A 267 24.41 3.94 -2.69
C LEU A 267 24.93 3.37 -4.03
N SER A 268 24.26 3.68 -5.14
CA SER A 268 24.69 3.20 -6.47
C SER A 268 26.06 3.75 -6.93
N SER A 269 26.54 4.81 -6.27
CA SER A 269 27.81 5.46 -6.59
C SER A 269 28.97 4.94 -5.74
N VAL A 270 28.71 4.13 -4.71
CA VAL A 270 29.73 3.58 -3.83
C VAL A 270 30.23 2.25 -4.37
N LYS A 271 31.55 2.10 -4.51
CA LYS A 271 32.18 0.85 -4.93
C LYS A 271 31.97 -0.22 -3.84
N PRO A 272 31.48 -1.43 -4.19
CA PRO A 272 31.33 -2.51 -3.22
C PRO A 272 32.67 -3.06 -2.75
N MET A 273 32.72 -3.56 -1.51
CA MET A 273 33.93 -4.15 -0.93
C MET A 273 34.12 -5.64 -1.30
N SER A 274 33.06 -6.35 -1.67
CA SER A 274 33.10 -7.77 -2.04
C SER A 274 32.31 -8.07 -3.32
N SER A 275 32.72 -9.13 -4.05
CA SER A 275 32.15 -9.53 -5.36
C SER A 275 31.52 -10.94 -5.37
N HIS A 276 31.31 -11.55 -4.20
CA HIS A 276 30.84 -12.93 -4.08
C HIS A 276 29.32 -13.12 -4.31
N TYR A 277 28.61 -12.06 -4.67
CA TYR A 277 27.14 -12.04 -4.78
C TYR A 277 26.58 -12.59 -6.10
N ASN A 278 27.44 -12.98 -7.05
CA ASN A 278 27.01 -13.55 -8.33
C ASN A 278 26.08 -14.78 -8.17
N LYS A 279 26.28 -15.58 -7.12
CA LYS A 279 25.44 -16.75 -6.81
C LYS A 279 23.97 -16.38 -6.57
N ILE A 280 23.71 -15.22 -5.98
CA ILE A 280 22.35 -14.72 -5.71
C ILE A 280 21.62 -14.46 -7.03
N ILE A 281 22.28 -13.77 -7.97
CA ILE A 281 21.68 -13.44 -9.27
C ILE A 281 21.45 -14.71 -10.09
N GLN A 282 22.41 -15.63 -10.13
CA GLN A 282 22.23 -16.91 -10.81
C GLN A 282 21.04 -17.71 -10.24
N SER A 283 20.90 -17.74 -8.91
CA SER A 283 19.77 -18.42 -8.26
C SER A 283 18.43 -17.73 -8.49
N LEU A 284 18.41 -16.42 -8.79
CA LEU A 284 17.17 -15.68 -9.05
C LEU A 284 16.49 -16.14 -10.35
N PHE A 285 17.26 -16.63 -11.32
CA PHE A 285 16.77 -17.05 -12.65
C PHE A 285 16.65 -18.56 -12.85
N THR A 286 17.22 -19.37 -11.96
CA THR A 286 17.29 -20.84 -12.12
C THR A 286 16.29 -21.61 -11.26
N ARG A 287 15.59 -20.94 -10.34
CA ARG A 287 14.57 -21.51 -9.44
C ARG A 287 13.37 -20.58 -9.33
#